data_AF-A0A0P4RIE1-F1
#
_entry.id   AF-A0A0P4RIE1-F1
#
_cell.length_a   1.000
_cell.length_b   1.000
_cell.length_c   1.000
_cell.angle_alpha   90.00
_cell.angle_beta   90.00
_cell.angle_gamma   90.00
#
_symmetry.space_group_name_H-M   'P 1'
#
loop_
_entity.id
_entity.type
_entity.pdbx_description
1 polymer ?
#
loop_
_entity_poly.entity_id
_entity_poly.type
_entity_poly.pdbx_seq_one_letter_code
_entity_poly.pdbx_strand_id
1 'polypeptide(L)'
;MLDGRLVGLSCDLARAFADLARHQRGYLLQEWIRQAEQDAPKPMKGFAGFLRQDLDAVTAGLTLPWSSGVVEGHVNRVKTLKRAMYGRASFELLRTRILTQP
;
A
#
# COMPACT_ATOMS: atom_id res chain seq x y z
N MET A 1 1.02 -27.45 5.76
CA MET A 1 2.11 -27.39 4.77
C MET A 1 1.61 -26.51 3.63
N LEU A 2 2.09 -25.26 3.54
CA LEU A 2 1.69 -24.37 2.43
C LEU A 2 2.32 -24.94 1.15
N ASP A 3 1.50 -25.27 0.17
CA ASP A 3 1.92 -25.79 -1.12
C ASP A 3 2.88 -24.78 -1.79
N GLY A 4 4.10 -25.21 -2.12
CA GLY A 4 5.14 -24.36 -2.73
C GLY A 4 4.68 -23.68 -4.03
N ARG A 5 3.69 -24.26 -4.72
CA ARG A 5 3.05 -23.67 -5.90
C ARG A 5 2.28 -22.39 -5.57
N LEU A 6 1.57 -22.35 -4.44
CA LEU A 6 0.79 -21.19 -4.01
C LEU A 6 1.69 -20.01 -3.60
N VAL A 7 2.85 -20.32 -3.02
CA VAL A 7 3.85 -19.31 -2.67
C VAL A 7 4.47 -18.71 -3.93
N GLY A 8 4.85 -19.54 -4.91
CA GLY A 8 5.37 -19.07 -6.20
C GLY A 8 4.41 -18.12 -6.90
N LEU A 9 3.15 -18.54 -7.05
CA LEU A 9 2.11 -17.70 -7.68
C LEU A 9 1.90 -16.36 -6.96
N SER A 10 1.95 -16.37 -5.61
CA SER A 10 1.82 -15.14 -4.83
C SER A 10 2.99 -14.18 -5.07
N CYS A 11 4.21 -14.70 -5.14
CA CYS A 11 5.41 -13.93 -5.45
C CYS A 11 5.34 -13.34 -6.87
N ASP A 12 4.88 -14.11 -7.85
CA ASP A 12 4.76 -13.67 -9.24
C ASP A 12 3.72 -12.56 -9.39
N LEU A 13 2.54 -12.71 -8.76
CA LEU A 13 1.52 -11.68 -8.74
C LEU A 13 1.98 -10.40 -8.03
N ALA A 14 2.68 -10.53 -6.91
CA ALA A 14 3.24 -9.39 -6.18
C ALA A 14 4.29 -8.65 -7.02
N ARG A 15 5.16 -9.39 -7.73
CA ARG A 15 6.16 -8.80 -8.62
C ARG A 15 5.52 -8.10 -9.81
N ALA A 16 4.54 -8.73 -10.45
CA ALA A 16 3.78 -8.13 -11.54
C ALA A 16 3.08 -6.83 -11.11
N PHE A 17 2.46 -6.81 -9.93
CA PHE A 17 1.85 -5.59 -9.39
C PHE A 17 2.89 -4.50 -9.11
N ALA A 18 4.03 -4.85 -8.51
CA ALA A 18 5.10 -3.90 -8.27
C ALA A 18 5.65 -3.29 -9.56
N ASP A 19 5.70 -4.07 -10.65
CA ASP A 19 6.10 -3.57 -11.97
C ASP A 19 5.05 -2.62 -12.56
N LEU A 20 3.74 -2.86 -12.35
CA LEU A 20 2.71 -1.88 -12.72
C LEU A 20 2.93 -0.54 -12.03
N ALA A 21 3.21 -0.56 -10.72
CA ALA A 21 3.46 0.64 -9.93
C ALA A 21 4.74 1.36 -10.36
N ARG A 22 5.84 0.62 -10.52
CA ARG A 22 7.15 1.19 -10.89
C ARG A 22 7.13 1.84 -12.27
N HIS A 23 6.36 1.29 -13.19
CA HIS A 23 6.30 1.76 -14.58
C HIS A 23 5.05 2.57 -14.92
N GLN A 24 4.26 2.95 -13.91
CA GLN A 24 3.04 3.73 -14.07
C GLN A 24 2.06 3.15 -15.10
N ARG A 25 1.85 1.83 -15.07
CA ARG A 25 1.01 1.10 -16.02
C ARG A 25 -0.39 0.81 -15.47
N GLY A 26 -1.05 1.80 -14.90
CA GLY A 26 -2.39 1.65 -14.32
C GLY A 26 -3.44 1.10 -15.28
N TYR A 27 -3.29 1.31 -16.59
CA TYR A 27 -4.17 0.75 -17.63
C TYR A 27 -4.18 -0.81 -17.67
N LEU A 28 -3.19 -1.48 -17.07
CA LEU A 28 -3.15 -2.94 -16.96
C LEU A 28 -3.75 -3.47 -15.64
N LEU A 29 -4.16 -2.59 -14.72
CA LEU A 29 -4.64 -2.97 -13.39
C LEU A 29 -5.84 -3.93 -13.43
N GLN A 30 -6.81 -3.64 -14.30
CA GLN A 30 -8.01 -4.48 -14.49
C GLN A 30 -7.65 -5.93 -14.85
N GLU A 31 -6.70 -6.10 -15.77
CA GLU A 31 -6.26 -7.43 -16.19
C GLU A 31 -5.50 -8.15 -15.05
N TRP A 32 -4.66 -7.42 -14.32
CA TRP A 32 -3.98 -7.98 -13.15
C TRP A 32 -4.96 -8.43 -12.06
N ILE A 33 -6.00 -7.63 -11.76
CA ILE A 33 -7.06 -7.98 -10.80
C ILE A 33 -7.75 -9.27 -11.23
N ARG A 34 -8.12 -9.38 -12.51
CA ARG A 34 -8.77 -10.58 -13.07
C ARG A 34 -7.92 -11.83 -12.86
N GLN A 35 -6.61 -11.74 -13.12
CA GLN A 35 -5.68 -12.86 -12.91
C GLN A 35 -5.57 -13.25 -11.43
N ALA A 36 -5.46 -12.25 -10.54
CA ALA A 36 -5.36 -12.48 -9.10
C ALA A 36 -6.64 -13.12 -8.52
N GLU A 37 -7.83 -12.77 -9.02
CA GLU A 37 -9.10 -13.33 -8.54
C GLU A 37 -9.32 -14.80 -8.96
N GLN A 38 -8.75 -15.21 -10.10
CA GLN A 38 -8.91 -16.58 -10.62
C GLN A 38 -8.07 -17.58 -9.83
N ASP A 39 -6.75 -17.40 -9.82
CA ASP A 39 -5.83 -18.49 -9.45
C ASP A 39 -5.14 -18.28 -8.09
N ALA A 40 -5.21 -17.08 -7.51
CA ALA A 40 -4.39 -16.74 -6.36
C ALA A 40 -4.93 -17.28 -5.02
N PRO A 41 -4.07 -17.41 -3.99
CA PRO A 41 -4.53 -17.71 -2.63
C PRO A 41 -5.53 -16.67 -2.09
N LYS A 42 -6.36 -17.08 -1.13
CA LYS A 42 -7.42 -16.22 -0.53
C LYS A 42 -6.95 -14.81 -0.14
N PRO A 43 -5.77 -14.59 0.48
CA PRO A 43 -5.29 -13.24 0.79
C PRO A 43 -5.10 -12.36 -0.44
N MET A 44 -4.59 -12.92 -1.54
CA MET A 44 -4.36 -12.20 -2.78
C MET A 44 -5.66 -11.89 -3.51
N LYS A 45 -6.64 -12.82 -3.48
CA LYS A 45 -8.00 -12.54 -3.97
C LYS A 45 -8.67 -11.40 -3.18
N GLY A 46 -8.48 -11.39 -1.85
CA GLY A 46 -8.97 -10.30 -1.00
C GLY A 46 -8.34 -8.96 -1.36
N PHE A 47 -7.02 -8.94 -1.55
CA PHE A 47 -6.30 -7.74 -2.02
C PHE A 47 -6.81 -7.25 -3.37
N ALA A 48 -6.98 -8.12 -4.36
CA ALA A 48 -7.55 -7.78 -5.66
C ALA A 48 -8.97 -7.20 -5.55
N GLY A 49 -9.80 -7.76 -4.66
CA GLY A 49 -11.14 -7.23 -4.36
C GLY A 49 -11.11 -5.79 -3.82
N PHE A 50 -10.18 -5.48 -2.91
CA PHE A 50 -10.02 -4.10 -2.41
C PHE A 50 -9.57 -3.15 -3.52
N LEU A 51 -8.63 -3.56 -4.37
CA LEU A 51 -8.20 -2.73 -5.51
C LEU A 51 -9.34 -2.48 -6.49
N ARG A 52 -10.22 -3.46 -6.70
CA ARG A 52 -11.39 -3.33 -7.57
C ARG A 52 -12.43 -2.37 -7.00
N GLN A 53 -12.58 -2.31 -5.68
CA GLN A 53 -13.49 -1.36 -5.02
C GLN A 53 -13.05 0.10 -5.23
N ASP A 54 -11.74 0.36 -5.19
CA ASP A 54 -11.14 1.69 -5.36
C ASP A 54 -10.48 1.87 -6.74
N LEU A 55 -11.03 1.22 -7.78
CA LEU A 55 -10.37 1.07 -9.09
C LEU A 55 -9.86 2.39 -9.67
N ASP A 56 -10.69 3.44 -9.69
CA ASP A 56 -10.32 4.72 -10.29
C ASP A 56 -9.15 5.37 -9.53
N ALA A 57 -9.21 5.34 -8.20
CA ALA A 57 -8.18 5.91 -7.34
C ALA A 57 -6.85 5.13 -7.47
N VAL A 58 -6.91 3.81 -7.47
CA VAL A 58 -5.72 2.96 -7.65
C VAL A 58 -5.15 3.13 -9.07
N THR A 59 -6.00 3.16 -10.09
CA THR A 59 -5.57 3.39 -11.48
C THR A 59 -4.84 4.73 -11.61
N ALA A 60 -5.40 5.79 -11.02
CA ALA A 60 -4.75 7.11 -10.98
C ALA A 60 -3.41 7.04 -10.23
N GLY A 61 -3.35 6.39 -9.07
CA GLY A 61 -2.11 6.20 -8.30
C GLY A 61 -1.04 5.36 -9.03
N LEU A 62 -1.46 4.48 -9.93
CA LEU A 62 -0.58 3.68 -10.79
C LEU A 62 -0.33 4.31 -12.17
N THR A 63 -0.78 5.54 -12.43
CA THR A 63 -0.62 6.19 -13.75
C THR A 63 -0.01 7.57 -13.65
N LEU A 64 -0.40 8.34 -12.63
CA LEU A 64 0.05 9.71 -12.46
C LEU A 64 1.46 9.76 -11.83
N PRO A 65 2.23 10.83 -12.10
CA PRO A 65 3.55 11.00 -11.51
C PRO A 65 3.52 11.42 -10.03
N TRP A 66 2.33 11.64 -9.47
CA TRP A 66 2.15 12.11 -8.10
C TRP A 66 2.30 10.97 -7.10
N SER A 67 3.02 11.23 -6.00
CA SER A 67 3.20 10.29 -4.90
C SER A 67 2.87 10.94 -3.57
N SER A 68 2.15 10.21 -2.72
CA SER A 68 1.88 10.60 -1.33
C SER A 68 3.07 10.36 -0.40
N GLY A 69 4.23 9.90 -0.89
CA GLY A 69 5.34 9.43 -0.06
C GLY A 69 5.86 10.44 0.97
N VAL A 70 5.97 11.72 0.61
CA VAL A 70 6.38 12.78 1.56
C VAL A 70 5.34 12.97 2.66
N VAL A 71 4.06 13.00 2.28
CA VAL A 71 2.93 13.15 3.20
C VAL A 71 2.85 11.96 4.14
N GLU A 72 2.98 10.74 3.61
CA GLU A 72 3.03 9.51 4.40
C GLU A 72 4.24 9.47 5.34
N GLY A 73 5.39 9.99 4.92
CA GLY A 73 6.57 10.15 5.76
C GLY A 73 6.28 11.03 6.98
N HIS A 74 5.63 12.18 6.79
CA HIS A 74 5.20 13.03 7.89
C HIS A 74 4.19 12.34 8.82
N VAL A 75 3.20 11.64 8.25
CA VAL A 75 2.22 10.86 9.02
C VAL A 75 2.92 9.76 9.84
N ASN A 76 3.91 9.09 9.26
CA ASN A 76 4.69 8.07 9.95
C ASN A 76 5.52 8.67 11.09
N ARG A 77 6.18 9.81 10.89
CA ARG A 77 6.90 10.54 11.96
C ARG A 77 5.98 10.86 13.14
N VAL A 78 4.78 11.39 12.86
CA VAL A 78 3.79 11.70 13.91
C VAL A 78 3.34 10.43 14.64
N LYS A 79 3.04 9.36 13.89
CA LYS A 79 2.63 8.06 14.47
C LYS A 79 3.73 7.44 15.33
N THR A 80 5.00 7.55 14.92
CA THR A 80 6.17 7.07 15.68
C THR A 80 6.31 7.85 16.97
N LEU A 81 6.21 9.18 16.92
CA LEU A 81 6.34 10.02 18.11
C LEU A 81 5.21 9.75 19.12
N LYS A 82 3.97 9.59 18.63
CA LYS A 82 2.83 9.17 19.48
C LYS A 82 3.04 7.78 20.10
N ARG A 83 3.61 6.81 19.35
CA ARG A 83 3.92 5.45 19.84
C ARG A 83 5.04 5.44 20.88
N ALA A 84 6.09 6.23 20.69
CA ALA A 84 7.17 6.41 21.67
C ALA A 84 6.66 6.97 23.01
N MET A 85 5.47 7.59 23.00
CA MET A 85 4.79 8.13 24.17
C MET A 85 3.61 7.25 24.62
N TYR A 86 3.60 5.97 24.23
CA TYR A 86 2.57 4.99 24.59
C TYR A 86 1.14 5.43 24.24
N GLY A 87 0.99 6.23 23.18
CA GLY A 87 -0.31 6.76 22.76
C GLY A 87 -0.84 7.92 23.60
N ARG A 88 -0.11 8.38 24.61
CA ARG A 88 -0.55 9.40 25.59
C ARG A 88 -0.27 10.85 25.17
N ALA A 89 0.18 11.06 23.94
CA ALA A 89 0.45 12.41 23.43
C ALA A 89 -0.84 13.10 22.98
N SER A 90 -1.24 14.17 23.68
CA SER A 90 -2.27 15.11 23.23
C SER A 90 -1.80 15.89 22.01
N PHE A 91 -2.72 16.59 21.33
CA PHE A 91 -2.36 17.41 20.17
C PHE A 91 -1.28 18.46 20.50
N GLU A 92 -1.44 19.20 21.60
CA GLU A 92 -0.45 20.19 22.06
C GLU A 92 0.94 19.58 22.31
N LEU A 93 0.97 18.37 22.88
CA LEU A 93 2.22 17.67 23.18
C LEU A 93 2.90 17.15 21.90
N LEU A 94 2.12 16.64 20.95
CA LEU A 94 2.62 16.27 19.61
C LEU A 94 3.14 17.49 18.87
N ARG A 95 2.38 18.60 18.88
CA ARG A 95 2.76 19.85 18.22
C ARG A 95 4.07 20.39 18.77
N THR A 96 4.21 20.49 20.10
CA THR A 96 5.45 20.90 20.75
C THR A 96 6.62 20.03 20.28
N ARG A 97 6.49 18.70 20.42
CA ARG A 97 7.55 17.75 20.03
C ARG A 97 7.95 17.81 18.56
N ILE A 98 7.00 18.04 17.65
CA ILE A 98 7.26 18.14 16.22
C ILE A 98 7.98 19.45 15.89
N LEU A 99 7.55 20.56 16.48
CA LEU A 99 8.08 21.90 16.19
C LEU A 99 9.41 22.19 16.90
N THR A 100 9.71 21.51 18.02
CA THR A 100 10.93 21.74 18.81
C THR A 100 12.00 20.65 18.63
N GLN A 101 11.75 19.60 17.84
CA GLN A 101 12.81 18.67 17.43
C GLN A 101 13.62 19.30 16.29
N PRO A 102 14.96 19.32 16.35
CA PRO A 102 15.79 19.74 15.22
C PRO A 102 15.57 18.85 13.99
#